data_AF-A0A4U9D1H9-F1
#
_entry.id   AF-A0A4U9D1H9-F1
#
_cell.length_a   1.000
_cell.length_b   1.000
_cell.length_c   1.000
_cell.angle_alpha   90.00
_cell.angle_beta   90.00
_cell.angle_gamma   90.00
#
_symmetry.space_group_name_H-M   'P 1'
#
loop_
_entity.id
_entity.type
_entity.pdbx_description
1 polymer ?
#
loop_
_entity_poly.entity_id
_entity_poly.type
_entity_poly.pdbx_seq_one_letter_code
_entity_poly.pdbx_strand_id
1 'polypeptide(L)'
;MPGCAVTEVEIDGVLHEYSTKEGVQEDILEILLNLKGLAVRVQGKDEVILTLNKSGIGPVTAADITHDGDVEIVKPQHVICHLTDENAAISMRIKVQRGSWLCAGFCPNSFGRR
;
A
#
# COMPACT_ATOMS: atom_id res chain seq x y z
N MET A 1 -14.92 15.19 -3.07
CA MET A 1 -14.70 14.03 -2.18
C MET A 1 -13.20 13.97 -1.92
N PRO A 2 -12.72 14.25 -0.70
CA PRO A 2 -11.29 14.11 -0.40
C PRO A 2 -10.92 12.62 -0.45
N GLY A 3 -9.98 12.27 -1.32
CA GLY A 3 -9.46 10.91 -1.47
C GLY A 3 -8.05 10.83 -0.90
N CYS A 4 -7.70 9.70 -0.32
CA CYS A 4 -6.31 9.38 0.02
C CYS A 4 -5.79 8.44 -1.06
N ALA A 5 -4.62 8.75 -1.61
CA ALA A 5 -3.95 7.92 -2.59
C ALA A 5 -2.51 7.67 -2.15
N VAL A 6 -1.98 6.50 -2.50
CA VAL A 6 -0.56 6.21 -2.36
C VAL A 6 0.18 7.01 -3.43
N THR A 7 1.07 7.90 -3.00
CA THR A 7 1.88 8.73 -3.92
C THR A 7 3.22 8.08 -4.20
N GLU A 8 3.83 7.50 -3.17
CA GLU A 8 5.20 6.99 -3.23
C GLU A 8 5.34 5.70 -2.42
N VAL A 9 6.20 4.80 -2.90
CA VAL A 9 6.51 3.54 -2.23
C VAL A 9 8.01 3.33 -2.32
N GLU A 10 8.68 3.25 -1.17
CA GLU A 10 10.07 2.82 -1.05
C GLU A 10 10.09 1.38 -0.54
N ILE A 11 10.80 0.49 -1.24
CA ILE A 11 10.99 -0.91 -0.82
C ILE A 11 12.47 -1.14 -0.61
N ASP A 12 12.82 -1.73 0.54
CA ASP A 12 14.21 -2.02 0.87
C ASP A 12 14.76 -3.20 0.04
N GLY A 13 15.92 -3.00 -0.58
CA GLY A 13 16.59 -3.98 -1.44
C GLY A 13 16.09 -4.01 -2.88
N VAL A 14 15.32 -3.01 -3.33
CA VAL A 14 14.82 -2.91 -4.71
C VAL A 14 15.35 -1.64 -5.35
N LEU A 15 16.17 -1.79 -6.40
CA LEU A 15 16.68 -0.65 -7.17
C LEU A 15 15.73 -0.24 -8.31
N HIS A 16 14.98 -1.18 -8.87
CA HIS A 16 14.08 -0.93 -10.01
C HIS A 16 12.79 -1.74 -9.89
N GLU A 17 11.71 -1.17 -10.40
CA GLU A 17 10.32 -1.65 -10.41
C GLU A 17 10.12 -3.04 -11.04
N TYR A 18 11.09 -3.46 -11.87
CA TYR A 18 11.09 -4.72 -12.62
C TYR A 18 11.95 -5.81 -11.96
N SER A 19 12.56 -5.50 -10.81
CA SER A 19 13.38 -6.46 -10.10
C SER A 19 12.49 -7.45 -9.37
N THR A 20 12.88 -8.72 -9.38
CA THR A 20 12.28 -9.73 -8.51
C THR A 20 13.05 -9.76 -7.20
N LYS A 21 12.33 -9.86 -6.08
CA LYS A 21 12.94 -10.04 -4.76
C LYS A 21 12.93 -11.53 -4.44
N GLU A 22 14.09 -12.10 -4.14
CA GLU A 22 14.19 -13.50 -3.73
C GLU A 22 13.34 -13.74 -2.47
N GLY A 23 12.48 -14.75 -2.53
CA GLY A 23 11.57 -15.12 -1.43
C GLY A 23 10.19 -14.45 -1.44
N VAL A 24 9.86 -13.68 -2.48
CA VAL A 24 8.50 -13.17 -2.74
C VAL A 24 7.91 -13.89 -3.95
N GLN A 25 6.65 -14.33 -3.85
CA GLN A 25 5.97 -15.03 -4.95
C GLN A 25 5.59 -14.09 -6.10
N GLU A 26 5.14 -12.88 -5.78
CA GLU A 26 4.69 -11.87 -6.73
C GLU A 26 5.79 -10.91 -7.20
N ASP A 27 5.64 -10.40 -8.42
CA ASP A 27 6.49 -9.35 -8.98
C ASP A 27 6.23 -7.99 -8.30
N ILE A 28 7.24 -7.11 -8.33
CA ILE A 28 7.11 -5.77 -7.72
C ILE A 28 6.01 -4.93 -8.37
N LEU A 29 5.80 -5.08 -9.68
CA LEU A 29 4.69 -4.45 -10.40
C LEU A 29 3.32 -4.90 -9.85
N GLU A 30 3.19 -6.17 -9.47
CA GLU A 30 1.97 -6.72 -8.88
C GLU A 30 1.78 -6.19 -7.45
N ILE A 31 2.85 -6.09 -6.67
CA ILE A 31 2.84 -5.44 -5.35
C ILE A 31 2.37 -3.98 -5.47
N LEU A 32 2.91 -3.22 -6.43
CA LEU A 32 2.50 -1.84 -6.73
C LEU A 32 1.01 -1.76 -7.11
N LEU A 33 0.50 -2.71 -7.89
CA LEU A 33 -0.91 -2.79 -8.25
C LEU A 33 -1.79 -3.08 -7.02
N ASN A 34 -1.37 -4.01 -6.17
CA ASN A 34 -2.07 -4.36 -4.93
C ASN A 34 -2.10 -3.17 -3.95
N LEU A 35 -1.03 -2.39 -3.88
CA LEU A 35 -0.96 -1.17 -3.06
C LEU A 35 -1.91 -0.07 -3.56
N LYS A 36 -2.10 0.08 -4.87
CA LYS A 36 -3.13 1.00 -5.42
C LYS A 36 -4.55 0.60 -5.07
N GLY A 37 -4.80 -0.71 -4.90
CA GLY A 37 -6.09 -1.24 -4.47
C GLY A 37 -6.37 -1.09 -2.97
N LEU A 38 -5.38 -0.64 -2.19
CA LEU A 38 -5.48 -0.51 -0.74
C LEU A 38 -6.33 0.71 -0.36
N ALA A 39 -7.47 0.46 0.28
CA ALA A 39 -8.37 1.50 0.74
C ALA A 39 -7.94 2.01 2.13
N VAL A 40 -7.24 3.13 2.16
CA VAL A 40 -6.84 3.86 3.38
C VAL A 40 -7.62 5.16 3.52
N ARG A 41 -7.94 5.52 4.77
CA ARG A 41 -8.56 6.80 5.13
C ARG A 41 -7.68 7.50 6.14
N VAL A 42 -7.29 8.73 5.83
CA VAL A 42 -6.49 9.57 6.73
C VAL A 42 -7.37 10.68 7.30
N GLN A 43 -7.39 10.81 8.62
CA GLN A 43 -8.07 11.88 9.34
C GLN A 43 -7.05 12.96 9.74
N GLY A 44 -7.38 14.23 9.51
CA GLY A 44 -6.59 15.37 10.04
C GLY A 44 -5.22 15.65 9.40
N LYS A 45 -4.58 14.70 8.70
CA LYS A 45 -3.26 14.86 8.08
C LYS A 45 -3.33 14.87 6.54
N ASP A 46 -2.47 15.67 5.93
CA ASP A 46 -2.35 15.81 4.47
C ASP A 46 -1.34 14.79 3.89
N GLU A 47 -0.30 14.47 4.66
CA GLU A 47 0.65 13.41 4.36
C GLU A 47 0.83 12.47 5.54
N VAL A 48 0.98 11.18 5.22
CA VAL A 48 1.24 10.12 6.18
C VAL A 48 2.25 9.15 5.57
N ILE A 49 3.18 8.68 6.38
CA ILE A 49 4.14 7.65 6.00
C ILE A 49 3.78 6.39 6.79
N LEU A 50 3.37 5.36 6.07
CA LEU A 50 3.08 4.05 6.61
C LEU A 50 4.32 3.18 6.44
N THR A 51 4.59 2.33 7.42
CA THR A 51 5.71 1.39 7.33
C THR A 51 5.18 -0.03 7.46
N LEU A 52 5.59 -0.91 6.56
CA LEU A 52 5.31 -2.34 6.65
C LEU A 52 6.64 -3.06 6.81
N ASN A 53 6.72 -3.90 7.84
CA ASN A 53 7.85 -4.78 8.08
C ASN A 53 7.31 -6.18 8.37
N LYS A 54 7.55 -7.11 7.44
CA LYS A 54 7.19 -8.51 7.62
C LYS A 54 8.40 -9.38 7.33
N SER A 55 8.59 -10.38 8.19
CA SER A 55 9.59 -11.41 8.03
C SER A 55 8.96 -12.79 8.23
N GLY A 56 9.41 -13.76 7.45
CA GLY A 56 8.98 -15.15 7.53
C GLY A 56 7.90 -15.55 6.53
N ILE A 57 7.68 -16.86 6.40
CA ILE A 57 6.74 -17.46 5.45
C ILE A 57 5.30 -17.05 5.80
N GLY A 58 4.59 -16.50 4.82
CA GLY A 58 3.16 -16.22 4.95
C GLY A 58 2.64 -15.07 4.08
N PRO A 59 1.32 -14.89 4.03
CA PRO A 59 0.69 -13.76 3.36
C PRO A 59 0.94 -12.47 4.14
N VAL A 60 1.43 -11.46 3.44
CA VAL A 60 1.53 -10.07 3.92
C VAL A 60 0.20 -9.39 3.67
N THR A 61 -0.46 -8.97 4.73
CA THR A 61 -1.77 -8.30 4.65
C THR A 61 -1.66 -6.85 5.07
N ALA A 62 -2.64 -6.04 4.65
CA ALA A 62 -2.74 -4.65 5.05
C ALA A 62 -2.85 -4.47 6.58
N ALA A 63 -3.30 -5.48 7.32
CA ALA A 63 -3.33 -5.46 8.78
C ALA A 63 -1.93 -5.41 9.43
N ASP A 64 -0.88 -5.80 8.70
CA ASP A 64 0.51 -5.80 9.19
C ASP A 64 1.20 -4.44 9.03
N ILE A 65 0.51 -3.48 8.40
CA ILE A 65 1.03 -2.12 8.21
C ILE A 65 1.03 -1.41 9.56
N THR A 66 2.19 -0.89 9.94
CA THR A 66 2.30 0.06 11.05
C THR A 66 1.73 1.39 10.61
N HIS A 67 0.67 1.81 11.29
CA HIS A 67 -0.05 3.03 11.00
C HIS A 67 -0.23 3.86 12.28
N ASP A 68 -0.23 5.19 12.13
CA ASP A 68 -0.61 6.10 13.19
C ASP A 68 -2.12 6.03 13.48
N GLY A 69 -2.54 6.47 14.66
CA GLY A 69 -3.97 6.52 15.04
C GLY A 69 -4.84 7.41 14.15
N ASP A 70 -4.22 8.26 13.32
CA ASP A 70 -4.88 9.10 12.33
C ASP A 70 -5.25 8.38 11.02
N VAL A 71 -4.82 7.12 10.86
CA VAL A 71 -5.02 6.32 9.65
C VAL A 71 -5.92 5.12 9.94
N GLU A 72 -6.97 4.98 9.14
CA GLU A 72 -7.91 3.87 9.19
C GLU A 72 -7.77 3.03 7.91
N ILE A 73 -7.48 1.75 8.08
CA ILE A 73 -7.44 0.78 6.99
C ILE A 73 -8.85 0.20 6.83
N VAL A 74 -9.51 0.52 5.71
CA VAL A 74 -10.89 0.08 5.43
C VAL A 74 -10.93 -1.42 5.16
N LYS A 75 -9.86 -1.96 4.56
CA LYS A 75 -9.75 -3.38 4.16
C LYS A 75 -8.50 -4.03 4.75
N PRO A 76 -8.49 -4.41 6.03
CA PRO A 76 -7.33 -5.03 6.69
C PRO A 76 -6.99 -6.42 6.12
N GLN A 77 -7.97 -7.14 5.56
CA GLN A 77 -7.79 -8.45 4.91
C GLN A 77 -7.19 -8.38 3.50
N HIS A 78 -6.83 -7.18 3.01
CA HIS A 78 -6.24 -7.04 1.68
C HIS A 78 -4.83 -7.65 1.69
N VAL A 79 -4.61 -8.64 0.83
CA VAL A 79 -3.29 -9.26 0.67
C VAL A 79 -2.47 -8.40 -0.27
N ILE A 80 -1.24 -8.11 0.13
CA ILE A 80 -0.30 -7.28 -0.63
C ILE A 80 0.65 -8.18 -1.41
N CYS A 81 1.25 -9.14 -0.70
CA CYS A 81 2.15 -10.13 -1.28
C CYS A 81 2.22 -11.40 -0.44
N HIS A 82 2.77 -12.48 -1.01
CA HIS A 82 3.07 -13.72 -0.32
C HIS A 82 4.59 -13.92 -0.21
N LEU A 83 5.06 -14.16 1.02
CA LEU A 83 6.44 -14.54 1.30
C LEU A 83 6.55 -16.07 1.29
N THR A 84 7.41 -16.59 0.42
CA THR A 84 7.62 -18.04 0.23
C THR A 84 8.85 -18.56 0.98
N ASP A 85 9.72 -17.67 1.45
CA ASP A 85 10.96 -18.02 2.13
C ASP A 85 10.96 -17.57 3.60
N GLU A 86 11.58 -18.36 4.48
CA GLU A 86 11.61 -18.08 5.93
C GLU A 86 12.58 -16.96 6.30
N ASN A 87 13.60 -16.73 5.47
CA ASN A 87 14.63 -15.73 5.68
C ASN A 87 14.37 -14.46 4.87
N ALA A 88 13.31 -14.45 4.05
CA ALA A 88 12.85 -13.26 3.35
C ALA A 88 12.21 -12.28 4.34
N ALA A 89 12.76 -11.07 4.34
CA ALA A 89 12.19 -9.91 5.01
C ALA A 89 11.83 -8.86 3.97
N ILE A 90 10.60 -8.34 4.08
CA ILE A 90 10.15 -7.20 3.30
C ILE A 90 9.94 -6.01 4.22
N SER A 91 10.66 -4.93 3.91
CA SER A 91 10.50 -3.64 4.54
C SER A 91 10.12 -2.64 3.47
N MET A 92 8.98 -1.99 3.63
CA MET A 92 8.54 -0.95 2.71
C MET A 92 7.95 0.24 3.46
N ARG A 93 8.21 1.44 2.93
CA ARG A 93 7.65 2.71 3.37
C ARG A 93 6.70 3.21 2.30
N ILE A 94 5.44 3.44 2.68
CA ILE A 94 4.36 3.84 1.79
C ILE A 94 3.95 5.25 2.17
N LYS A 95 4.15 6.20 1.26
CA LYS A 95 3.71 7.58 1.45
C LYS A 95 2.30 7.74 0.89
N VAL A 96 1.37 8.07 1.76
CA VAL A 96 -0.03 8.36 1.43
C VAL A 96 -0.24 9.87 1.52
N GLN A 97 -0.79 10.46 0.47
CA GLN A 97 -1.18 11.85 0.49
C GLN A 97 -2.68 12.00 0.24
N ARG A 98 -3.24 13.01 0.89
CA ARG A 98 -4.64 13.37 0.74
C ARG A 98 -4.79 14.33 -0.43
N GLY A 99 -5.28 13.82 -1.55
CA GLY A 99 -5.62 14.63 -2.72
C GLY A 99 -7.01 15.24 -2.59
N SER A 100 -7.12 16.55 -2.83
CA SER A 100 -8.40 17.14 -3.20
C SER A 100 -8.61 16.94 -4.72
N TRP A 101 -9.70 16.26 -5.08
CA TRP A 101 -10.07 15.86 -6.45
C TRP A 101 -10.37 17.06 -7.42
N LEU A 102 -9.81 18.26 -7.24
CA LEU A 102 -10.11 19.42 -8.08
C LEU A 102 -8.99 19.84 -9.06
N CYS A 103 -8.02 18.98 -9.36
CA CYS A 103 -7.10 19.18 -10.47
C CYS A 103 -7.20 18.04 -11.50
N ALA A 104 -8.01 18.31 -12.53
CA ALA A 104 -8.06 17.75 -13.88
C ALA A 104 -7.54 16.31 -14.14
N GLY A 105 -8.48 15.39 -14.35
CA GLY A 105 -8.28 14.18 -15.13
C GLY A 105 -8.57 12.89 -14.35
N PHE A 106 -9.71 12.27 -14.66
CA PHE A 106 -10.08 10.89 -14.27
C PHE A 106 -10.59 10.60 -12.85
N CYS A 107 -11.92 10.72 -12.69
CA CYS A 107 -12.72 9.88 -11.82
C CYS A 107 -14.12 9.76 -12.44
N PRO A 108 -14.48 8.55 -12.91
CA PRO A 108 -15.85 8.12 -12.82
C PRO A 108 -15.88 6.76 -12.14
N ASN A 109 -15.89 6.73 -10.82
CA ASN A 109 -16.64 5.69 -10.14
C ASN A 109 -17.24 6.18 -8.81
N SER A 110 -18.08 7.19 -8.91
CA SER A 110 -19.16 7.42 -7.95
C SER A 110 -20.46 6.97 -8.61
N PHE A 111 -20.65 5.65 -8.75
CA PHE A 111 -21.95 5.04 -9.01
C PHE A 111 -22.34 4.20 -7.80
N GLY A 112 -23.44 4.58 -7.14
CA GLY A 112 -24.10 3.72 -6.14
C GLY A 112 -24.19 4.27 -4.70
N ARG A 113 -24.76 5.46 -4.52
CA ARG A 113 -25.63 5.72 -3.36
C ARG A 113 -26.90 6.43 -3.84
N ARG A 114 -27.90 5.63 -4.18
CA ARG A 114 -29.31 5.95 -3.98
C ARG A 114 -30.03 4.63 -3.67
#